data_AF-A0A7J5E7S2-F1
#
_entry.id   AF-A0A7J5E7S2-F1
#
_cell.length_a   1.000
_cell.length_b   1.000
_cell.length_c   1.000
_cell.angle_alpha   90.00
_cell.angle_beta   90.00
_cell.angle_gamma   90.00
#
_symmetry.space_group_name_H-M   'P 1'
#
loop_
_entity.id
_entity.type
_entity.pdbx_description
1 polymer ?
#
loop_
_entity_poly.entity_id
_entity_poly.type
_entity_poly.pdbx_seq_one_letter_code
_entity_poly.pdbx_strand_id
1 'polypeptide(L)'
;SPYRETEGMKDGSDAIADWPILNALLNSIGGASWVSVHHGGGVGIGKSIHAGMVIVADGTPEAEKRLERVLTYDPGMGIVRHVDAGYERAINNAKTKGVKIPMMK
;
A
#
# COMPACT_ATOMS: atom_id res chain seq x y z
N SER A 1 3.89 -4.67 -10.26
CA SER A 1 4.88 -5.31 -11.14
C SER A 1 4.19 -6.39 -11.95
N PRO A 2 3.87 -6.15 -13.23
CA PRO A 2 3.09 -7.07 -14.07
C PRO A 2 3.73 -8.44 -14.30
N TYR A 3 5.04 -8.57 -14.03
CA TYR A 3 5.81 -9.81 -14.22
C TYR A 3 6.15 -10.49 -12.89
N ARG A 4 5.48 -10.09 -11.81
CA ARG A 4 5.69 -10.60 -10.45
C ARG A 4 4.50 -10.30 -9.53
N GLU A 5 4.58 -9.29 -8.66
CA GLU A 5 3.59 -9.06 -7.59
C GLU A 5 2.17 -8.72 -8.05
N THR A 6 2.03 -8.23 -9.28
CA THR A 6 0.73 -7.85 -9.85
C THR A 6 0.47 -8.53 -11.18
N GLU A 7 1.12 -9.68 -11.41
CA GLU A 7 0.86 -10.52 -12.58
C GLU A 7 -0.51 -11.20 -12.46
N GLY A 8 -1.32 -11.10 -13.51
CA GLY A 8 -2.62 -11.77 -13.58
C GLY A 8 -3.63 -11.23 -12.58
N MET A 9 -3.69 -9.90 -12.41
CA MET A 9 -4.73 -9.31 -11.57
C MET A 9 -6.11 -9.66 -12.13
N LYS A 10 -7.08 -9.95 -11.24
CA LYS A 10 -8.42 -10.43 -11.61
C LYS A 10 -9.15 -9.51 -12.60
N ASP A 11 -8.90 -8.20 -12.51
CA ASP A 11 -9.48 -7.15 -13.34
C ASP A 11 -8.56 -6.68 -14.49
N GLY A 12 -7.38 -7.28 -14.64
CA GLY A 12 -6.36 -6.87 -15.63
C GLY A 12 -5.60 -5.58 -15.28
N SER A 13 -5.69 -5.11 -14.03
CA SER A 13 -5.00 -3.89 -13.55
C SER A 13 -3.49 -4.03 -13.34
N ASP A 14 -2.86 -5.05 -13.92
CA ASP A 14 -1.48 -5.47 -13.70
C ASP A 14 -0.46 -4.32 -13.74
N ALA A 15 -0.63 -3.41 -14.71
CA ALA A 15 0.31 -2.33 -15.01
C ALA A 15 -0.01 -0.99 -14.32
N ILE A 16 -1.09 -0.91 -13.53
CA ILE A 16 -1.45 0.32 -12.82
C ILE A 16 -0.42 0.60 -11.72
N ALA A 17 0.32 1.71 -11.85
CA ALA A 17 1.37 2.13 -10.94
C ALA A 17 0.94 3.23 -9.95
N ASP A 18 -0.33 3.63 -9.94
CA ASP A 18 -0.82 4.65 -8.99
C ASP A 18 -0.73 4.17 -7.54
N TRP A 19 -1.00 2.89 -7.29
CA TRP A 19 -1.01 2.28 -5.95
C TRP A 19 0.32 2.43 -5.17
N PRO A 20 1.51 2.09 -5.71
CA PRO A 20 2.76 2.34 -5.01
C PRO A 20 3.07 3.82 -4.81
N ILE A 21 2.63 4.71 -5.71
CA ILE A 21 2.79 6.17 -5.52
C ILE A 21 1.92 6.65 -4.37
N LEU A 22 0.66 6.22 -4.31
CA LEU A 22 -0.25 6.53 -3.21
C LEU A 22 0.23 5.95 -1.87
N ASN A 23 0.81 4.74 -1.87
CA ASN A 23 1.45 4.17 -0.69
C ASN A 23 2.56 5.07 -0.14
N ALA A 24 3.47 5.53 -1.01
CA ALA A 24 4.55 6.44 -0.61
C ALA A 24 4.01 7.76 -0.05
N LEU A 25 3.04 8.36 -0.74
CA LEU A 25 2.43 9.64 -0.32
C LEU A 25 1.73 9.50 1.04
N LEU A 26 0.92 8.45 1.23
CA LEU A 26 0.23 8.20 2.50
C LEU A 26 1.19 7.93 3.65
N ASN A 27 2.24 7.13 3.44
CA ASN A 27 3.23 6.86 4.47
C ASN A 27 4.05 8.12 4.82
N SER A 28 4.34 8.97 3.83
CA SER A 28 5.05 10.24 4.04
C SER A 28 4.23 11.18 4.92
N ILE A 29 2.94 11.38 4.60
CA ILE A 29 2.06 12.24 5.43
C ILE A 29 1.65 11.57 6.75
N GLY A 30 1.67 10.23 6.82
CA GLY A 30 1.36 9.46 8.02
C GLY A 30 2.40 9.63 9.13
N GLY A 31 3.64 9.96 8.75
CA GLY A 31 4.75 10.20 9.66
C GLY A 31 5.76 9.05 9.72
N ALA A 32 5.95 8.30 8.63
CA ALA A 32 7.05 7.35 8.52
C ALA A 32 8.40 8.08 8.72
N SER A 33 9.38 7.39 9.31
CA SER A 33 10.71 7.95 9.54
C SER A 33 11.47 8.17 8.24
N TRP A 34 11.30 7.28 7.27
CA TRP A 34 11.67 7.53 5.88
C TRP A 34 10.79 6.73 4.92
N VAL A 35 10.66 7.26 3.70
CA VAL A 35 9.91 6.67 2.60
C VAL A 35 10.80 6.68 1.36
N SER A 36 10.71 5.64 0.55
CA SER A 36 11.42 5.53 -0.71
C SER A 36 10.47 5.17 -1.85
N VAL A 37 10.77 5.68 -3.05
CA VAL A 37 10.09 5.31 -4.30
C VAL A 37 11.15 4.88 -5.28
N HIS A 38 11.08 3.63 -5.73
CA HIS A 38 12.10 3.04 -6.57
C HIS A 38 11.50 2.50 -7.87
N HIS A 39 12.36 2.45 -8.89
CA HIS A 39 12.07 1.89 -10.19
C HIS A 39 12.91 0.64 -10.44
N GLY A 40 12.29 -0.40 -11.00
CA GLY A 40 12.97 -1.58 -11.56
C GLY A 40 13.52 -2.57 -10.55
N GLY A 41 13.29 -2.39 -9.25
CA GLY A 41 13.71 -3.38 -8.25
C GLY A 41 13.13 -4.77 -8.54
N GLY A 42 13.98 -5.79 -8.41
CA GLY A 42 13.65 -7.19 -8.63
C GLY A 42 13.59 -7.61 -10.10
N VAL A 43 12.78 -6.92 -10.92
CA VAL A 43 12.46 -7.35 -12.30
C VAL A 43 13.19 -6.56 -13.41
N GLY A 44 13.95 -5.52 -13.04
CA GLY A 44 14.74 -4.71 -13.96
C GLY A 44 14.05 -3.41 -14.41
N ILE A 45 14.83 -2.53 -15.05
CA ILE A 45 14.38 -1.23 -15.55
C ILE A 45 13.17 -1.40 -16.48
N GLY A 46 12.21 -0.51 -16.35
CA GLY A 46 10.94 -0.47 -17.10
C GLY A 46 9.83 -1.35 -16.53
N LYS A 47 10.12 -2.24 -15.57
CA LYS A 47 9.20 -3.36 -15.26
C LYS A 47 8.53 -3.30 -13.89
N SER A 48 8.98 -2.44 -12.99
CA SER A 48 8.33 -2.22 -11.70
C SER A 48 8.46 -0.78 -11.21
N ILE A 49 7.43 -0.33 -10.50
CA ILE A 49 7.42 0.84 -9.64
C ILE A 49 6.95 0.35 -8.28
N HIS A 50 7.66 0.72 -7.21
CA HIS A 50 7.32 0.30 -5.85
C HIS A 50 7.76 1.34 -4.83
N ALA A 51 7.18 1.26 -3.65
CA ALA A 51 7.49 2.11 -2.52
C ALA A 51 7.94 1.28 -1.32
N GLY A 52 8.80 1.86 -0.50
CA GLY A 52 9.19 1.34 0.81
C GLY A 52 8.92 2.37 1.88
N MET A 53 8.59 1.91 3.08
CA MET A 53 8.45 2.78 4.25
C MET A 53 9.17 2.14 5.44
N VAL A 54 9.72 2.98 6.31
CA VAL A 54 10.20 2.56 7.62
C VAL A 54 9.79 3.59 8.65
N ILE A 55 9.45 3.11 9.84
CA ILE A 55 9.10 3.93 10.99
C ILE A 55 9.85 3.44 12.23
N VAL A 56 10.45 4.36 12.97
CA VAL A 56 11.21 4.08 14.19
C VAL A 56 10.28 4.15 15.41
N ALA A 57 10.31 3.11 16.22
CA ALA A 57 9.69 3.07 17.54
C ALA A 57 10.74 3.46 18.60
N ASP A 58 10.87 4.75 18.87
CA ASP A 58 11.86 5.31 19.82
C ASP A 58 11.36 5.42 21.27
N GLY A 59 10.12 5.00 21.53
CA GLY A 59 9.49 5.04 22.86
C GLY A 59 8.81 6.37 23.19
N THR A 60 8.80 7.35 22.27
CA THR A 60 8.12 8.64 22.49
C THR A 60 6.60 8.55 22.23
N PRO A 61 5.77 9.35 22.95
CA PRO A 61 4.34 9.48 22.64
C PRO A 61 4.06 9.95 21.20
N GLU A 62 4.97 10.72 20.61
CA GLU A 62 4.89 11.15 19.22
C GLU A 62 5.12 9.99 18.24
N ALA A 63 6.04 9.07 18.54
CA ALA A 63 6.23 7.86 17.76
C ALA A 63 5.01 6.93 17.82
N GLU A 64 4.39 6.77 19.00
CA GLU A 64 3.16 5.98 19.16
C GLU A 64 2.06 6.42 18.17
N LYS A 65 1.77 7.72 18.11
CA LYS A 65 0.76 8.28 17.19
C LYS A 65 1.11 8.10 15.71
N ARG A 66 2.40 8.16 15.36
CA ARG A 66 2.87 7.94 13.98
C ARG A 66 2.78 6.45 13.60
N LEU A 67 3.17 5.57 14.53
CA LEU A 67 3.09 4.12 14.38
C LEU A 67 1.67 3.66 14.12
N GLU A 68 0.71 4.13 14.93
CA GLU A 68 -0.69 3.79 14.75
C GLU A 68 -1.19 4.16 13.34
N ARG A 69 -0.86 5.35 12.84
CA ARG A 69 -1.24 5.79 11.49
C ARG A 69 -0.54 5.00 10.39
N VAL A 70 0.78 4.97 10.40
CA VAL A 70 1.58 4.38 9.31
C VAL A 70 1.34 2.88 9.21
N LEU A 71 1.29 2.16 10.35
CA LEU A 71 1.01 0.73 10.36
C LEU A 71 -0.46 0.39 10.10
N THR A 72 -1.34 1.38 10.04
CA THR A 72 -2.70 1.24 9.52
C THR A 72 -2.75 1.52 8.02
N TYR A 73 -2.11 2.58 7.55
CA TYR A 73 -2.18 3.02 6.15
C TYR A 73 -1.41 2.10 5.20
N ASP A 74 -0.21 1.68 5.59
CA ASP A 74 0.68 0.88 4.74
C ASP A 74 0.04 -0.46 4.32
N PRO A 75 -0.35 -1.36 5.25
CA PRO A 75 -1.10 -2.57 4.88
C PRO A 75 -2.52 -2.26 4.40
N GLY A 76 -3.13 -1.17 4.86
CA GLY A 76 -4.45 -0.71 4.42
C GLY A 76 -4.50 -0.46 2.91
N MET A 77 -3.44 0.12 2.33
CA MET A 77 -3.30 0.32 0.89
C MET A 77 -3.35 -1.02 0.12
N GLY A 78 -2.76 -2.07 0.67
CA GLY A 78 -2.84 -3.42 0.12
C GLY A 78 -4.28 -3.95 0.09
N ILE A 79 -5.07 -3.71 1.15
CA ILE A 79 -6.49 -4.08 1.17
C ILE A 79 -7.26 -3.28 0.12
N VAL A 80 -7.12 -1.95 0.10
CA VAL A 80 -7.84 -1.07 -0.84
C VAL A 80 -7.57 -1.47 -2.29
N ARG A 81 -6.30 -1.66 -2.66
CA ARG A 81 -5.91 -2.07 -4.02
C ARG A 81 -6.59 -3.36 -4.46
N HIS A 82 -6.61 -4.38 -3.60
CA HIS A 82 -7.17 -5.69 -3.96
C HIS A 82 -8.70 -5.72 -3.87
N VAL A 83 -9.30 -4.83 -3.07
CA VAL A 83 -10.75 -4.59 -3.13
C VAL A 83 -11.13 -4.00 -4.49
N ASP A 84 -10.40 -2.98 -4.94
CA ASP A 84 -10.65 -2.31 -6.22
C ASP A 84 -10.58 -3.30 -7.39
N ALA A 85 -9.58 -4.20 -7.35
CA ALA A 85 -9.45 -5.30 -8.31
C ALA A 85 -10.46 -6.46 -8.14
N GLY A 86 -11.41 -6.36 -7.20
CA GLY A 86 -12.53 -7.30 -7.05
C GLY A 86 -12.21 -8.63 -6.35
N TYR A 87 -11.20 -8.68 -5.48
CA TYR A 87 -10.88 -9.88 -4.70
C TYR A 87 -11.76 -9.99 -3.45
N GLU A 88 -12.53 -11.09 -3.35
CA GLU A 88 -13.48 -11.32 -2.24
C GLU A 88 -12.82 -11.35 -0.87
N ARG A 89 -11.62 -11.92 -0.75
CA ARG A 89 -10.87 -11.93 0.49
C ARG A 89 -10.50 -10.51 0.94
N ALA A 90 -10.13 -9.63 0.01
CA ALA A 90 -9.83 -8.24 0.33
C ALA A 90 -11.10 -7.47 0.74
N ILE A 91 -12.22 -7.72 0.07
CA ILE A 91 -13.54 -7.18 0.43
C ILE A 91 -13.94 -7.58 1.85
N ASN A 92 -13.73 -8.85 2.21
CA ASN A 92 -14.01 -9.35 3.56
C ASN A 92 -13.05 -8.73 4.60
N ASN A 93 -11.77 -8.60 4.27
CA ASN A 93 -10.80 -7.91 5.14
C ASN A 93 -11.18 -6.44 5.37
N ALA A 94 -11.61 -5.73 4.32
CA ALA A 94 -12.04 -4.34 4.44
C ALA A 94 -13.23 -4.19 5.40
N LYS A 95 -14.25 -5.06 5.25
CA LYS A 95 -15.42 -5.08 6.15
C LYS A 95 -15.04 -5.40 7.59
N THR A 96 -14.28 -6.47 7.81
CA THR A 96 -13.91 -6.93 9.16
C THR A 96 -12.95 -5.99 9.90
N LYS A 97 -12.12 -5.25 9.17
CA LYS A 97 -11.16 -4.28 9.75
C LYS A 97 -11.65 -2.84 9.70
N GLY A 98 -12.86 -2.59 9.19
CA GLY A 98 -13.44 -1.24 9.10
C GLY A 98 -12.69 -0.30 8.15
N VAL A 99 -12.07 -0.83 7.09
CA VAL A 99 -11.39 -0.02 6.08
C VAL A 99 -12.43 0.72 5.25
N LYS A 100 -12.37 2.05 5.25
CA LYS A 100 -13.30 2.91 4.52
C LYS A 100 -12.90 2.97 3.05
N ILE A 101 -13.72 2.42 2.17
CA ILE A 101 -13.50 2.42 0.72
C ILE A 101 -14.70 3.10 0.06
N PRO A 102 -14.55 4.31 -0.52
CA PRO A 102 -15.69 5.12 -0.97
C PRO A 102 -16.64 4.43 -1.96
N MET A 103 -16.12 3.53 -2.79
CA MET A 103 -16.89 2.82 -3.81
C MET A 103 -17.57 1.55 -3.30
N MET A 104 -17.22 1.07 -2.09
CA MET A 104 -17.92 -0.03 -1.44
C MET A 104 -19.14 0.51 -0.70
N LYS A 105 -20.33 0.15 -1.19
CA LYS A 105 -21.60 0.36 -0.48
C LYS A 105 -21.90 -0.80 0.46
#